data_AF-A0A5J5T411-F1
#
_entry.id   AF-A0A5J5T411-F1
#
_cell.length_a   1.000
_cell.length_b   1.000
_cell.length_c   1.000
_cell.angle_alpha   90.00
_cell.angle_beta   90.00
_cell.angle_gamma   90.00
#
_symmetry.space_group_name_H-M   'P 1'
#
loop_
_entity.id
_entity.type
_entity.pdbx_description
1 polymer ?
#
loop_
_entity_poly.entity_id
_entity_poly.type
_entity_poly.pdbx_seq_one_letter_code
_entity_poly.pdbx_strand_id
1 'polypeptide(L)'
;MKLEFPGLDANGGPCYIGTGCFHQRDALCGKKYDETCKVDWKRLNRREVEENATVLEETCKVLASCSFEQNTQWGNEMGLKYGCPAEDIITGLSIPCRGWKSIYLNPEREISFLGIAPTSLLTMLVQHKRWAEGHFQIFLSRYCSLLYGHNRIPLKLQLAYCAGNLWAANSLPTLYYVVVPCFCLLKDIPLFPKVSSLWVLPFAYVAIAHRAYSLGEFLWCGGTFQAWCNDQRMWLFKRTTSYFFALCDTILKLLGYSNPTFVITAKVADEDVSRRYEQELMEFGDSSPMFVVLASLAMLNLFSGFGAINKLVFNADHSEVSDRFGLQILLCFLLVALNWPVYNAVFFRKDNGGMPAPVTYKSITFAFLVSTVDIST
;
A
#
# COMPACT_ATOMS: atom_id res chain seq x y z
N MET A 1 7.51 -6.50 7.09
CA MET A 1 7.34 -7.29 8.35
C MET A 1 8.62 -7.41 9.16
N LYS A 2 9.74 -7.93 8.62
CA LYS A 2 11.00 -8.14 9.39
C LYS A 2 11.62 -6.88 10.04
N LEU A 3 11.25 -5.69 9.59
CA LEU A 3 11.74 -4.42 10.13
C LEU A 3 10.66 -3.66 10.91
N GLU A 4 9.52 -3.39 10.26
CA GLU A 4 8.46 -2.55 10.82
C GLU A 4 7.84 -3.14 12.10
N PHE A 5 7.61 -4.46 12.15
CA PHE A 5 6.95 -5.09 13.29
C PHE A 5 7.84 -5.13 14.54
N PRO A 6 9.13 -5.51 14.46
CA PRO A 6 10.05 -5.33 15.58
C PRO A 6 10.16 -3.87 16.04
N GLY A 7 10.17 -2.91 15.10
CA GLY A 7 10.18 -1.48 15.42
C GLY A 7 8.92 -1.03 16.16
N LEU A 8 7.74 -1.54 15.79
CA LEU A 8 6.49 -1.30 16.51
C LEU A 8 6.46 -1.99 17.87
N ASP A 9 7.01 -3.20 17.97
CA ASP A 9 7.07 -3.99 19.19
C ASP A 9 7.85 -3.28 20.30
N ALA A 10 9.00 -2.70 19.95
CA ALA A 10 9.78 -1.84 20.84
C ALA A 10 9.03 -0.59 21.34
N ASN A 11 7.91 -0.24 20.71
CA ASN A 11 7.18 1.01 20.92
C ASN A 11 5.75 0.84 21.44
N GLY A 12 5.36 -0.38 21.84
CA GLY A 12 4.04 -0.67 22.42
C GLY A 12 3.28 -1.79 21.72
N GLY A 13 3.88 -2.40 20.70
CA GLY A 13 3.36 -3.57 20.00
C GLY A 13 2.86 -3.24 18.59
N PRO A 14 2.83 -4.23 17.68
CA PRO A 14 2.22 -4.07 16.36
C PRO A 14 0.70 -4.00 16.43
N CYS A 15 0.09 -3.39 15.41
CA CYS A 15 -1.36 -3.42 15.24
C CYS A 15 -1.82 -4.84 14.81
N TYR A 16 -3.08 -5.18 15.09
CA TYR A 16 -3.75 -6.34 14.49
C TYR A 16 -3.87 -6.13 12.96
N ILE A 17 -3.52 -7.14 12.17
CA ILE A 17 -3.46 -7.10 10.69
C ILE A 17 -4.26 -8.23 10.01
N GLY A 18 -5.29 -8.74 10.69
CA GLY A 18 -6.22 -9.72 10.12
C GLY A 18 -5.84 -11.20 10.31
N THR A 19 -4.55 -11.53 10.37
CA THR A 19 -4.08 -12.94 10.38
C THR A 19 -2.96 -13.17 11.39
N GLY A 20 -2.83 -14.42 11.88
CA GLY A 20 -1.69 -14.85 12.70
C GLY A 20 -1.63 -14.22 14.10
N CYS A 21 -2.78 -13.83 14.64
CA CYS A 21 -2.88 -13.11 15.91
C CYS A 21 -3.66 -13.93 16.94
N PHE A 22 -3.14 -13.98 18.18
CA PHE A 22 -3.82 -14.56 19.32
C PHE A 22 -4.30 -13.45 20.24
N HIS A 23 -5.60 -13.39 20.48
CA HIS A 23 -6.20 -12.34 21.29
C HIS A 23 -6.63 -12.87 22.65
N GLN A 24 -6.34 -12.12 23.72
CA GLN A 24 -6.95 -12.37 25.01
C GLN A 24 -8.45 -12.04 24.93
N ARG A 25 -9.30 -12.97 25.40
CA ARG A 25 -10.75 -12.84 25.33
C ARG A 25 -11.26 -11.53 25.95
N ASP A 26 -10.74 -11.15 27.11
CA ASP A 26 -11.13 -9.91 27.79
C ASP A 26 -10.84 -8.65 26.97
N ALA A 27 -9.72 -8.64 26.22
CA ALA A 27 -9.36 -7.53 25.35
C ALA A 27 -10.36 -7.40 24.19
N LEU A 28 -10.78 -8.52 23.58
CA LEU A 28 -11.82 -8.54 22.53
C LEU A 28 -13.20 -8.21 23.09
N CYS A 29 -13.54 -8.66 24.30
CA CYS A 29 -14.78 -8.28 24.98
C CYS A 29 -14.80 -6.81 25.41
N GLY A 30 -13.71 -6.08 25.15
CA GLY A 30 -13.60 -4.65 25.32
C GLY A 30 -13.34 -4.16 26.74
N LYS A 31 -12.88 -5.07 27.60
CA LYS A 31 -12.44 -4.72 28.96
C LYS A 31 -11.21 -3.80 28.88
N LYS A 32 -11.16 -2.81 29.76
CA LYS A 32 -9.92 -2.03 29.99
C LYS A 32 -8.93 -2.88 30.77
N TYR A 33 -7.65 -2.73 30.46
CA TYR A 33 -6.61 -3.45 31.17
C TYR A 33 -6.55 -2.97 32.63
N ASP A 34 -6.59 -3.93 33.54
CA ASP A 34 -6.30 -3.77 34.96
C ASP A 34 -5.48 -4.97 35.43
N GLU A 35 -4.87 -4.90 36.62
CA GLU A 35 -4.04 -6.01 37.12
C GLU A 35 -4.83 -7.30 37.37
N THR A 36 -6.15 -7.21 37.54
CA THR A 36 -7.05 -8.36 37.72
C THR A 36 -7.30 -9.12 36.41
N CYS A 37 -6.96 -8.53 35.26
CA CYS A 37 -7.02 -9.18 33.95
C CYS A 37 -5.90 -10.21 33.71
N LYS A 38 -4.98 -10.40 34.67
CA LYS A 38 -3.99 -11.47 34.59
C LYS A 38 -4.71 -12.82 34.64
N VAL A 39 -4.49 -13.64 33.61
CA VAL A 39 -5.15 -14.94 33.46
C VAL A 39 -4.72 -15.87 34.60
N ASP A 40 -5.67 -16.27 35.45
CA ASP A 40 -5.47 -17.34 36.41
C ASP A 40 -5.67 -18.71 35.74
N TRP A 41 -4.57 -19.24 35.21
CA TRP A 41 -4.52 -20.55 34.55
C TRP A 41 -4.97 -21.71 35.47
N LYS A 42 -4.84 -21.57 36.80
CA LYS A 42 -5.28 -22.61 37.76
C LYS A 42 -6.79 -22.61 37.96
N ARG A 43 -7.46 -21.48 37.71
CA ARG A 43 -8.94 -21.38 37.75
C ARG A 43 -9.58 -21.88 36.45
N LEU A 44 -8.93 -21.64 35.31
CA LEU A 44 -9.35 -22.16 34.00
C LEU A 44 -9.26 -23.69 33.93
N ASN A 45 -8.17 -24.28 34.41
CA ASN A 45 -8.01 -25.75 34.44
C ASN A 45 -8.94 -26.47 35.42
N ARG A 46 -9.64 -25.74 36.30
CA ARG A 46 -10.62 -26.28 37.26
C ARG A 46 -12.08 -26.10 36.84
N ARG A 47 -12.34 -25.49 35.67
CA ARG A 47 -13.69 -25.45 35.11
C ARG A 47 -14.02 -26.80 34.48
N GLU A 48 -14.49 -27.73 35.30
CA GLU A 48 -15.34 -28.81 34.80
C GLU A 48 -16.70 -28.17 34.46
N VAL A 49 -17.00 -28.12 33.16
CA VAL A 49 -18.31 -27.66 32.68
C VAL A 49 -19.22 -28.89 32.73
N GLU A 50 -19.93 -29.08 33.84
CA GLU A 50 -20.99 -30.08 33.98
C GLU A 50 -22.32 -29.59 33.36
N GLU A 51 -22.27 -28.97 32.17
CA GLU A 51 -23.49 -28.54 31.47
C GLU A 51 -23.85 -29.52 30.35
N ASN A 52 -25.13 -29.90 30.29
CA ASN A 52 -25.64 -30.80 29.26
C ASN A 52 -25.48 -30.16 27.86
N ALA A 53 -24.95 -30.92 26.91
CA ALA A 53 -24.70 -30.47 25.53
C ALA A 53 -25.96 -29.88 24.86
N THR A 54 -27.15 -30.41 25.15
CA THR A 54 -28.41 -29.89 24.61
C THR A 54 -28.73 -28.48 25.11
N VAL A 55 -28.42 -28.18 26.38
CA VAL A 55 -28.61 -26.85 26.98
C VAL A 55 -27.61 -25.85 26.40
N LEU A 56 -26.36 -26.28 26.19
CA LEU A 56 -25.34 -25.47 25.53
C LEU A 56 -25.71 -25.15 24.08
N GLU A 57 -26.26 -26.12 23.35
CA GLU A 57 -26.72 -25.92 21.97
C GLU A 57 -27.86 -24.90 21.90
N GLU A 58 -28.89 -25.04 22.73
CA GLU A 58 -30.01 -24.09 22.77
C GLU A 58 -29.56 -22.67 23.16
N THR A 59 -28.60 -22.56 24.10
CA THR A 59 -28.00 -21.27 24.47
C THR A 59 -27.23 -20.65 23.31
N CYS A 60 -26.45 -21.45 22.58
CA CYS A 60 -25.71 -20.99 21.40
C CYS A 60 -26.63 -20.50 20.28
N LYS A 61 -27.82 -21.10 20.09
CA LYS A 61 -28.80 -20.65 19.08
C LYS A 61 -29.25 -19.21 19.32
N VAL A 62 -29.43 -18.82 20.59
CA VAL A 62 -29.78 -17.44 20.94
C VAL A 62 -28.62 -16.48 20.62
N LEU A 63 -27.38 -16.87 20.96
CA LEU A 63 -26.18 -16.07 20.69
C LEU A 63 -25.89 -15.91 19.19
N ALA A 64 -26.23 -16.93 18.39
CA ALA A 64 -26.05 -16.92 16.93
C ALA A 64 -27.22 -16.28 16.16
N SER A 65 -28.23 -15.76 16.86
CA SER A 65 -29.38 -15.10 16.24
C SER A 65 -28.96 -13.81 15.53
N CYS A 66 -29.56 -13.52 14.37
CA CYS A 66 -29.34 -12.27 13.64
C CYS A 66 -29.78 -11.02 14.43
N SER A 67 -30.61 -11.20 15.45
CA SER A 67 -31.07 -10.13 16.35
C SER A 67 -30.17 -9.93 17.58
N PHE A 68 -29.21 -10.84 17.83
CA PHE A 68 -28.44 -10.84 19.07
C PHE A 68 -27.66 -9.54 19.27
N GLU A 69 -27.11 -8.98 18.20
CA GLU A 69 -26.30 -7.76 18.27
C GLU A 69 -27.15 -6.48 18.33
N GLN A 70 -28.47 -6.56 18.11
CA GLN A 70 -29.34 -5.39 18.10
C GLN A 70 -29.36 -4.71 19.48
N ASN A 71 -29.11 -3.39 19.49
CA ASN A 71 -29.02 -2.56 20.70
C ASN A 71 -27.94 -3.01 21.70
N THR A 72 -26.95 -3.77 21.26
CA THR A 72 -25.80 -4.16 22.09
C THR A 72 -24.56 -3.32 21.78
N GLN A 73 -23.48 -3.56 22.53
CA GLN A 73 -22.17 -2.94 22.31
C GLN A 73 -21.28 -3.71 21.33
N TRP A 74 -21.75 -4.82 20.76
CA TRP A 74 -21.03 -5.57 19.71
C TRP A 74 -20.76 -4.68 18.51
N GLY A 75 -19.54 -4.75 17.97
CA GLY A 75 -19.10 -3.90 16.87
C GLY A 75 -18.75 -2.46 17.26
N ASN A 76 -19.35 -1.93 18.33
CA ASN A 76 -19.15 -0.55 18.78
C ASN A 76 -18.03 -0.47 19.82
N GLU A 77 -18.22 -1.12 20.97
CA GLU A 77 -17.27 -1.12 22.07
C GLU A 77 -16.60 -2.49 22.27
N MET A 78 -17.17 -3.59 21.79
CA MET A 78 -16.57 -4.93 21.91
C MET A 78 -16.61 -5.71 20.61
N GLY A 79 -15.88 -6.81 20.56
CA GLY A 79 -15.68 -7.62 19.36
C GLY A 79 -14.79 -6.92 18.33
N LEU A 80 -14.90 -7.37 17.08
CA LEU A 80 -14.33 -6.66 15.93
C LEU A 80 -15.12 -5.37 15.70
N LYS A 81 -14.43 -4.26 15.53
CA LYS A 81 -15.08 -2.95 15.39
C LYS A 81 -15.75 -2.79 14.02
N TYR A 82 -16.95 -2.24 13.98
CA TYR A 82 -17.71 -2.02 12.74
C TYR A 82 -17.48 -0.62 12.14
N GLY A 83 -17.90 -0.46 10.89
CA GLY A 83 -17.98 0.86 10.22
C GLY A 83 -16.76 1.25 9.38
N CYS A 84 -15.77 0.37 9.22
CA CYS A 84 -14.62 0.58 8.35
C CYS A 84 -14.23 -0.73 7.63
N PRO A 85 -13.81 -0.70 6.35
CA PRO A 85 -13.29 -1.86 5.64
C PRO A 85 -11.95 -2.42 6.18
N ALA A 86 -11.31 -1.72 7.12
CA ALA A 86 -10.10 -2.14 7.81
C ALA A 86 -10.41 -2.33 9.30
N GLU A 87 -11.38 -3.21 9.58
CA GLU A 87 -11.87 -3.53 10.93
C GLU A 87 -10.76 -4.10 11.82
N ASP A 88 -9.83 -4.82 11.22
CA ASP A 88 -8.65 -5.36 11.88
C ASP A 88 -7.77 -4.23 12.46
N ILE A 89 -7.48 -3.21 11.66
CA ILE A 89 -6.67 -2.06 12.09
C ILE A 89 -7.36 -1.25 13.19
N ILE A 90 -8.66 -0.93 13.05
CA ILE A 90 -9.36 -0.17 14.10
C ILE A 90 -9.51 -0.97 15.39
N THR A 91 -9.74 -2.27 15.30
CA THR A 91 -9.76 -3.16 16.47
C THR A 91 -8.38 -3.19 17.12
N GLY A 92 -7.33 -3.35 16.33
CA GLY A 92 -5.93 -3.34 16.75
C GLY A 92 -5.46 -2.02 17.34
N LEU A 93 -6.03 -0.88 16.95
CA LEU A 93 -5.81 0.42 17.59
C LEU A 93 -6.56 0.53 18.93
N SER A 94 -7.79 0.02 18.98
CA SER A 94 -8.65 0.14 20.15
C SER A 94 -8.14 -0.62 21.37
N ILE A 95 -7.49 -1.77 21.13
CA ILE A 95 -6.97 -2.64 22.19
C ILE A 95 -5.85 -1.93 22.99
N PRO A 96 -4.77 -1.41 22.38
CA PRO A 96 -3.75 -0.64 23.09
C PRO A 96 -4.28 0.63 23.75
N CYS A 97 -5.26 1.30 23.14
CA CYS A 97 -5.90 2.48 23.73
C CYS A 97 -6.69 2.17 25.01
N ARG A 98 -6.92 0.88 25.31
CA ARG A 98 -7.53 0.40 26.56
C ARG A 98 -6.49 -0.10 27.58
N GLY A 99 -5.20 0.14 27.33
CA GLY A 99 -4.10 -0.23 28.21
C GLY A 99 -3.50 -1.61 27.96
N TRP A 100 -4.03 -2.37 27.00
CA TRP A 100 -3.44 -3.64 26.59
C TRP A 100 -2.14 -3.43 25.81
N LYS A 101 -1.29 -4.45 25.75
CA LYS A 101 -0.08 -4.45 24.91
C LYS A 101 -0.15 -5.61 23.93
N SER A 102 0.22 -5.37 22.69
CA SER A 102 0.48 -6.42 21.71
C SER A 102 1.97 -6.75 21.70
N ILE A 103 2.29 -7.97 21.28
CA ILE A 103 3.66 -8.47 21.19
C ILE A 103 3.84 -9.07 19.80
N TYR A 104 4.95 -8.75 19.15
CA TYR A 104 5.40 -9.41 17.93
C TYR A 104 6.27 -10.62 18.27
N LEU A 105 5.86 -11.80 17.82
CA LEU A 105 6.65 -13.02 17.95
C LEU A 105 7.08 -13.50 16.57
N ASN A 106 8.39 -13.66 16.36
CA ASN A 106 8.97 -14.26 15.17
C ASN A 106 9.71 -15.55 15.56
N PRO A 107 9.03 -16.72 15.53
CA PRO A 107 9.65 -17.99 15.93
C PRO A 107 10.71 -18.44 14.92
N GLU A 108 11.72 -19.18 15.38
CA GLU A 108 12.79 -19.73 14.52
C GLU A 108 12.26 -20.73 13.49
N ARG A 109 11.17 -21.43 13.80
CA ARG A 109 10.47 -22.29 12.82
C ARG A 109 9.72 -21.39 11.83
N GLU A 110 10.26 -21.27 10.63
CA GLU A 110 9.85 -20.31 9.60
C GLU A 110 8.35 -20.37 9.19
N ILE A 111 7.63 -21.46 9.49
CA ILE A 111 6.28 -21.70 8.98
C ILE A 111 5.28 -21.90 10.13
N SER A 112 5.02 -20.83 10.89
CA SER A 112 3.91 -20.83 11.87
C SER A 112 2.57 -20.49 11.21
N PHE A 113 2.59 -19.68 10.15
CA PHE A 113 1.43 -19.34 9.34
C PHE A 113 1.83 -19.33 7.87
N LEU A 114 1.15 -20.14 7.05
CA LEU A 114 1.33 -20.19 5.60
C LEU A 114 0.05 -19.68 4.93
N GLY A 115 0.20 -18.79 3.95
CA GLY A 115 -0.92 -18.24 3.20
C GLY A 115 -0.59 -18.12 1.71
N ILE A 116 -1.62 -17.80 0.92
CA ILE A 116 -1.50 -17.63 -0.54
C ILE A 116 -1.39 -16.14 -0.86
N ALA A 117 -0.30 -15.77 -1.51
CA ALA A 117 -0.08 -14.42 -2.02
C ALA A 117 -0.79 -14.23 -3.39
N PRO A 118 -1.18 -13.00 -3.74
CA PRO A 118 -1.66 -12.70 -5.09
C PRO A 118 -0.60 -13.05 -6.14
N THR A 119 -1.00 -13.81 -7.16
CA THR A 119 -0.13 -14.22 -8.27
C THR A 119 -0.21 -13.28 -9.48
N SER A 120 -1.28 -12.48 -9.59
CA SER A 120 -1.42 -11.45 -10.64
C SER A 120 -1.23 -10.03 -10.11
N LEU A 121 -0.73 -9.14 -10.97
CA LEU A 121 -0.53 -7.74 -10.60
C LEU A 121 -1.86 -7.05 -10.28
N LEU A 122 -2.92 -7.31 -11.06
CA LEU A 122 -4.22 -6.70 -10.82
C LEU A 122 -4.78 -7.11 -9.45
N THR A 123 -4.70 -8.39 -9.08
CA THR A 123 -5.17 -8.86 -7.77
C THR A 123 -4.41 -8.18 -6.64
N MET A 124 -3.09 -8.02 -6.78
CA MET A 124 -2.26 -7.28 -5.82
C MET A 124 -2.68 -5.80 -5.71
N LEU A 125 -2.91 -5.12 -6.85
CA LEU A 125 -3.30 -3.71 -6.86
C LEU A 125 -4.71 -3.49 -6.28
N VAL A 126 -5.66 -4.39 -6.55
CA VAL A 126 -7.00 -4.36 -5.95
C VAL A 126 -6.93 -4.60 -4.45
N GLN A 127 -6.10 -5.55 -4.00
CA GLN A 127 -5.87 -5.78 -2.58
C GLN A 127 -5.35 -4.51 -1.89
N HIS A 128 -4.31 -3.88 -2.46
CA HIS A 128 -3.74 -2.66 -1.91
C HIS A 128 -4.69 -1.46 -1.99
N LYS A 129 -5.59 -1.40 -2.97
CA LYS A 129 -6.63 -0.35 -3.03
C LYS A 129 -7.54 -0.45 -1.81
N ARG A 130 -8.05 -1.66 -1.49
CA ARG A 130 -8.93 -1.85 -0.32
C ARG A 130 -8.24 -1.48 0.99
N TRP A 131 -6.97 -1.88 1.14
CA TRP A 131 -6.18 -1.50 2.30
C TRP A 131 -6.03 0.00 2.41
N ALA A 132 -5.60 0.68 1.35
CA ALA A 132 -5.43 2.13 1.36
C ALA A 132 -6.74 2.88 1.60
N GLU A 133 -7.87 2.38 1.08
CA GLU A 133 -9.20 2.94 1.30
C GLU A 133 -9.60 2.82 2.77
N GLY A 134 -9.48 1.63 3.36
CA GLY A 134 -9.75 1.41 4.79
C GLY A 134 -8.86 2.31 5.66
N HIS A 135 -7.55 2.30 5.43
CA HIS A 135 -6.57 3.13 6.13
C HIS A 135 -6.89 4.63 6.05
N PHE A 136 -7.31 5.12 4.89
CA PHE A 136 -7.65 6.53 4.73
C PHE A 136 -9.00 6.89 5.36
N GLN A 137 -9.98 5.97 5.34
CA GLN A 137 -11.22 6.13 6.12
C GLN A 137 -10.93 6.18 7.62
N ILE A 138 -9.98 5.39 8.12
CA ILE A 138 -9.54 5.49 9.53
C ILE A 138 -8.98 6.88 9.80
N PHE A 139 -8.09 7.39 8.95
CA PHE A 139 -7.51 8.74 9.09
C PHE A 139 -8.56 9.85 9.21
N LEU A 140 -9.63 9.77 8.41
CA LEU A 140 -10.69 10.78 8.33
C LEU A 140 -11.81 10.58 9.37
N SER A 141 -11.74 9.51 10.15
CA SER A 141 -12.75 9.19 11.16
C SER A 141 -12.31 9.55 12.58
N ARG A 142 -13.22 9.37 13.55
CA ARG A 142 -12.89 9.43 14.99
C ARG A 142 -11.81 8.45 15.43
N TYR A 143 -11.52 7.43 14.61
CA TYR A 143 -10.48 6.42 14.87
C TYR A 143 -9.11 6.82 14.31
N CYS A 144 -8.91 8.07 13.86
CA CYS A 144 -7.57 8.57 13.54
C CYS A 144 -6.63 8.32 14.72
N SER A 145 -5.50 7.66 14.50
CA SER A 145 -4.60 7.21 15.59
C SER A 145 -4.07 8.37 16.43
N LEU A 146 -3.89 9.55 15.82
CA LEU A 146 -3.47 10.78 16.51
C LEU A 146 -4.55 11.35 17.43
N LEU A 147 -5.83 11.20 17.07
CA LEU A 147 -6.97 11.69 17.85
C LEU A 147 -7.43 10.65 18.88
N TYR A 148 -7.70 9.43 18.40
CA TYR A 148 -8.22 8.34 19.23
C TYR A 148 -7.19 7.84 20.25
N GLY A 149 -5.90 7.86 19.88
CA GLY A 149 -4.80 7.46 20.74
C GLY A 149 -4.27 8.56 21.66
N HIS A 150 -4.74 9.80 21.51
CA HIS A 150 -4.29 10.93 22.32
C HIS A 150 -4.52 10.66 23.81
N ASN A 151 -3.48 10.81 24.63
CA ASN A 151 -3.45 10.48 26.06
C ASN A 151 -3.80 9.02 26.41
N ARG A 152 -3.81 8.09 25.43
CA ARG A 152 -4.08 6.66 25.63
C ARG A 152 -2.92 5.77 25.25
N ILE A 153 -2.15 6.15 24.23
CA ILE A 153 -0.94 5.45 23.78
C ILE A 153 0.20 6.46 23.52
N PRO A 154 1.48 6.02 23.54
CA PRO A 154 2.61 6.92 23.29
C PRO A 154 2.56 7.58 21.91
N LEU A 155 2.97 8.85 21.81
CA LEU A 155 2.96 9.60 20.54
C LEU A 155 3.71 8.88 19.41
N LYS A 156 4.85 8.26 19.71
CA LYS A 156 5.62 7.46 18.75
C LYS A 156 4.80 6.33 18.11
N LEU A 157 3.94 5.66 18.89
CA LEU A 157 3.06 4.59 18.41
C LEU A 157 1.89 5.17 17.60
N GLN A 158 1.34 6.32 18.04
CA GLN A 158 0.30 7.03 17.28
C GLN A 158 0.79 7.40 15.87
N LEU A 159 2.01 7.93 15.77
CA LEU A 159 2.66 8.28 14.50
C LEU A 159 2.93 7.05 13.64
N ALA A 160 3.43 5.97 14.24
CA ALA A 160 3.71 4.73 13.50
C ALA A 160 2.42 4.12 12.91
N TYR A 161 1.31 4.12 13.65
CA TYR A 161 0.01 3.72 13.11
C TYR A 161 -0.54 4.71 12.07
N CYS A 162 -0.27 6.01 12.24
CA CYS A 162 -0.72 7.04 11.30
C CYS A 162 -0.04 6.93 9.92
N ALA A 163 1.19 6.40 9.86
CA ALA A 163 1.95 6.28 8.61
C ALA A 163 1.21 5.43 7.56
N GLY A 164 0.59 4.32 7.97
CA GLY A 164 -0.25 3.48 7.10
C GLY A 164 -1.53 4.19 6.66
N ASN A 165 -2.13 4.95 7.58
CA ASN A 165 -3.37 5.70 7.34
C ASN A 165 -3.26 6.79 6.25
N LEU A 166 -2.03 7.22 5.95
CA LEU A 166 -1.72 8.24 4.93
C LEU A 166 -1.28 7.68 3.57
N TRP A 167 -1.35 6.36 3.35
CA TRP A 167 -0.98 5.75 2.07
C TRP A 167 -1.74 6.34 0.87
N ALA A 168 -3.07 6.49 0.99
CA ALA A 168 -3.90 7.07 -0.06
C ALA A 168 -3.49 8.52 -0.39
N ALA A 169 -3.32 9.36 0.63
CA ALA A 169 -2.91 10.76 0.46
C ALA A 169 -1.51 10.90 -0.19
N ASN A 170 -0.60 9.98 0.10
CA ASN A 170 0.76 9.97 -0.46
C ASN A 170 0.81 9.65 -1.97
N SER A 171 -0.33 9.27 -2.57
CA SER A 171 -0.43 9.12 -4.03
C SER A 171 -0.25 10.44 -4.78
N LEU A 172 -0.76 11.55 -4.25
CA LEU A 172 -0.71 12.88 -4.90
C LEU A 172 0.72 13.40 -5.11
N PRO A 173 1.59 13.48 -4.08
CA PRO A 173 2.97 13.90 -4.31
C PRO A 173 3.71 12.92 -5.22
N THR A 174 3.40 11.62 -5.15
CA THR A 174 4.01 10.63 -6.05
C THR A 174 3.63 10.89 -7.51
N LEU A 175 2.35 11.13 -7.80
CA LEU A 175 1.87 11.48 -9.13
C LEU A 175 2.51 12.77 -9.64
N TYR A 176 2.67 13.77 -8.78
CA TYR A 176 3.38 15.01 -9.12
C TYR A 176 4.80 14.71 -9.62
N TYR A 177 5.60 13.95 -8.85
CA TYR A 177 6.98 13.64 -9.22
C TYR A 177 7.11 12.71 -10.44
N VAL A 178 6.09 11.93 -10.76
CA VAL A 178 6.07 11.05 -11.93
C VAL A 178 5.64 11.80 -13.19
N VAL A 179 4.72 12.76 -13.08
CA VAL A 179 4.14 13.45 -14.24
C VAL A 179 4.86 14.77 -14.53
N VAL A 180 4.98 15.63 -13.53
CA VAL A 180 5.36 17.04 -13.73
C VAL A 180 6.81 17.17 -14.21
N PRO A 181 7.82 16.51 -13.62
CA PRO A 181 9.20 16.61 -14.12
C PRO A 181 9.38 16.15 -15.56
N CYS A 182 8.69 15.07 -15.96
CA CYS A 182 8.74 14.52 -17.32
C CYS A 182 8.00 15.42 -18.32
N PHE A 183 6.83 15.92 -17.94
CA PHE A 183 6.10 16.89 -18.77
C PHE A 183 6.86 18.21 -18.94
N CYS A 184 7.41 18.78 -17.86
CA CYS A 184 8.24 19.99 -17.93
C CYS A 184 9.52 19.76 -18.74
N LEU A 185 10.09 18.55 -18.71
CA LEU A 185 11.21 18.18 -19.56
C LEU A 185 10.85 18.23 -21.05
N LEU A 186 9.62 17.84 -21.43
CA LEU A 186 9.14 18.01 -22.81
C LEU A 186 8.98 19.49 -23.19
N LYS A 187 8.52 20.32 -22.25
CA LYS A 187 8.21 21.74 -22.48
C LYS A 187 9.37 22.71 -22.26
N ASP A 188 10.60 22.21 -22.11
CA ASP A 188 11.80 23.04 -21.89
C ASP A 188 11.75 23.87 -20.59
N ILE A 189 11.05 23.37 -19.57
CA ILE A 189 10.95 24.03 -18.26
C ILE A 189 11.86 23.33 -17.25
N PRO A 190 12.97 23.97 -16.82
CA PRO A 190 13.84 23.42 -15.79
C PRO A 190 13.17 23.52 -14.41
N LEU A 191 13.08 22.39 -13.68
CA LEU A 191 12.51 22.33 -12.33
C LEU A 191 13.56 22.15 -11.23
N PHE A 192 14.72 21.61 -11.57
CA PHE A 192 15.80 21.34 -10.63
C PHE A 192 16.94 22.36 -10.82
N PRO A 193 17.78 22.57 -9.79
CA PRO A 193 18.97 23.39 -9.95
C PRO A 193 19.90 22.84 -11.03
N LYS A 194 20.62 23.75 -11.67
CA LYS A 194 21.67 23.41 -12.65
C LYS A 194 22.70 22.46 -12.06
N VAL A 195 23.20 21.50 -12.85
CA VAL A 195 24.21 20.52 -12.41
C VAL A 195 25.49 21.20 -11.90
N SER A 196 25.88 22.31 -12.50
CA SER A 196 27.00 23.17 -12.10
C SER A 196 26.77 23.92 -10.78
N SER A 197 25.54 23.97 -10.27
CA SER A 197 25.18 24.68 -9.04
C SER A 197 25.44 23.83 -7.80
N LEU A 198 25.99 24.46 -6.76
CA LEU A 198 26.12 23.86 -5.43
C LEU A 198 24.78 23.39 -4.85
N TRP A 199 23.67 23.97 -5.31
CA TRP A 199 22.31 23.58 -4.92
C TRP A 199 21.91 22.17 -5.36
N VAL A 200 22.68 21.51 -6.23
CA VAL A 200 22.46 20.10 -6.57
C VAL A 200 22.86 19.16 -5.44
N LEU A 201 23.80 19.56 -4.59
CA LEU A 201 24.34 18.69 -3.53
C LEU A 201 23.26 18.20 -2.55
N PRO A 202 22.34 19.03 -2.03
CA PRO A 202 21.25 18.54 -1.18
C PRO A 202 20.32 17.55 -1.88
N PHE A 203 19.99 17.76 -3.16
CA PHE A 203 19.13 16.85 -3.93
C PHE A 203 19.82 15.51 -4.16
N ALA A 204 21.09 15.54 -4.57
CA ALA A 204 21.89 14.35 -4.76
C ALA A 204 22.06 13.58 -3.44
N TYR A 205 22.35 14.28 -2.34
CA TYR A 205 22.48 13.67 -1.02
C TYR A 205 21.20 12.95 -0.60
N VAL A 206 20.04 13.62 -0.65
CA VAL A 206 18.77 13.00 -0.24
C VAL A 206 18.42 11.82 -1.14
N ALA A 207 18.59 11.96 -2.47
CA ALA A 207 18.28 10.89 -3.41
C ALA A 207 19.20 9.66 -3.19
N ILE A 208 20.52 9.87 -3.11
CA ILE A 208 21.49 8.79 -2.93
C ILE A 208 21.35 8.16 -1.55
N ALA A 209 21.29 8.96 -0.47
CA ALA A 209 21.16 8.46 0.88
C ALA A 209 19.88 7.63 1.06
N HIS A 210 18.74 8.11 0.55
CA HIS A 210 17.49 7.38 0.63
C HIS A 210 17.56 6.03 -0.11
N ARG A 211 18.11 6.00 -1.32
CA ARG A 211 18.21 4.77 -2.12
C ARG A 211 19.24 3.80 -1.57
N ALA A 212 20.40 4.30 -1.15
CA ALA A 212 21.45 3.48 -0.55
C ALA A 212 20.99 2.87 0.77
N TYR A 213 20.32 3.66 1.62
CA TYR A 213 19.77 3.16 2.88
C TYR A 213 18.66 2.12 2.64
N SER A 214 17.71 2.41 1.75
CA SER A 214 16.65 1.47 1.38
C SER A 214 17.21 0.15 0.85
N LEU A 215 18.24 0.20 -0.01
CA LEU A 215 18.89 -1.01 -0.51
C LEU A 215 19.64 -1.76 0.60
N GLY A 216 20.44 -1.05 1.40
CA GLY A 216 21.20 -1.64 2.50
C GLY A 216 20.29 -2.35 3.52
N GLU A 217 19.19 -1.72 3.89
CA GLU A 217 18.18 -2.29 4.78
C GLU A 217 17.49 -3.52 4.17
N PHE A 218 17.17 -3.47 2.87
CA PHE A 218 16.55 -4.59 2.17
C PHE A 218 17.48 -5.82 2.10
N LEU A 219 18.76 -5.61 1.81
CA LEU A 219 19.79 -6.65 1.81
C LEU A 219 20.04 -7.19 3.23
N TRP A 220 20.08 -6.31 4.24
CA TRP A 220 20.23 -6.72 5.65
C TRP A 220 19.09 -7.63 6.11
N CYS A 221 17.87 -7.45 5.57
CA CYS A 221 16.72 -8.32 5.84
C CYS A 221 16.74 -9.65 5.08
N GLY A 222 17.81 -9.94 4.32
CA GLY A 222 17.99 -11.15 3.51
C GLY A 222 17.36 -11.07 2.11
N GLY A 223 17.01 -9.88 1.64
CA GLY A 223 16.51 -9.67 0.28
C GLY A 223 17.63 -9.66 -0.76
N THR A 224 17.27 -9.79 -2.04
CA THR A 224 18.20 -9.65 -3.17
C THR A 224 18.06 -8.29 -3.84
N PHE A 225 19.07 -7.87 -4.62
CA PHE A 225 18.99 -6.63 -5.40
C PHE A 225 17.82 -6.64 -6.40
N GLN A 226 17.56 -7.78 -7.06
CA GLN A 226 16.42 -7.95 -7.96
C GLN A 226 15.09 -7.79 -7.23
N ALA A 227 14.95 -8.38 -6.05
CA ALA A 227 13.76 -8.22 -5.22
C ALA A 227 13.58 -6.77 -4.74
N TRP A 228 14.67 -6.05 -4.43
CA TRP A 228 14.61 -4.62 -4.12
C TRP A 228 14.13 -3.78 -5.31
N CYS A 229 14.64 -4.04 -6.52
CA CYS A 229 14.15 -3.38 -7.74
C CYS A 229 12.66 -3.63 -7.96
N ASN A 230 12.19 -4.85 -7.72
CA ASN A 230 10.76 -5.20 -7.77
C ASN A 230 9.96 -4.50 -6.67
N ASP A 231 10.51 -4.32 -5.47
CA ASP A 231 9.88 -3.55 -4.40
C ASP A 231 9.73 -2.07 -4.77
N GLN A 232 10.77 -1.44 -5.32
CA GLN A 232 10.71 -0.04 -5.78
C GLN A 232 9.66 0.15 -6.89
N ARG A 233 9.53 -0.85 -7.77
CA ARG A 233 8.53 -0.89 -8.82
C ARG A 233 7.11 -1.01 -8.26
N MET A 234 6.89 -1.98 -7.38
CA MET A 234 5.60 -2.18 -6.74
C MET A 234 5.20 -0.97 -5.88
N TRP A 235 6.17 -0.34 -5.22
CA TRP A 235 5.98 0.92 -4.49
C TRP A 235 5.43 2.02 -5.41
N LEU A 236 6.00 2.19 -6.60
CA LEU A 236 5.52 3.15 -7.59
C LEU A 236 4.11 2.79 -8.06
N PHE A 237 3.89 1.54 -8.45
CA PHE A 237 2.62 1.08 -9.03
C PHE A 237 1.46 1.23 -8.05
N LYS A 238 1.65 0.82 -6.79
CA LYS A 238 0.63 0.97 -5.73
C LYS A 238 0.25 2.43 -5.53
N ARG A 239 1.23 3.34 -5.51
CA ARG A 239 1.00 4.77 -5.22
C ARG A 239 0.31 5.49 -6.36
N THR A 240 0.70 5.23 -7.61
CA THR A 240 0.10 5.90 -8.77
C THR A 240 -1.25 5.30 -9.17
N THR A 241 -1.56 4.08 -8.73
CA THR A 241 -2.83 3.41 -9.02
C THR A 241 -3.63 3.16 -7.75
N SER A 242 -3.46 2.03 -7.06
CA SER A 242 -4.25 1.60 -5.90
C SER A 242 -4.57 2.70 -4.91
N TYR A 243 -3.55 3.46 -4.49
CA TYR A 243 -3.68 4.50 -3.47
C TYR A 243 -4.38 5.75 -4.01
N PHE A 244 -4.15 6.10 -5.28
CA PHE A 244 -4.86 7.18 -5.94
C PHE A 244 -6.35 6.86 -6.13
N PHE A 245 -6.67 5.66 -6.60
CA PHE A 245 -8.07 5.22 -6.71
C PHE A 245 -8.75 5.14 -5.33
N ALA A 246 -8.06 4.64 -4.30
CA ALA A 246 -8.57 4.64 -2.93
C ALA A 246 -8.84 6.06 -2.39
N LEU A 247 -7.95 7.01 -2.69
CA LEU A 247 -8.12 8.42 -2.34
C LEU A 247 -9.38 8.99 -2.99
N CYS A 248 -9.51 8.84 -4.31
CA CYS A 248 -10.67 9.32 -5.07
C CYS A 248 -11.98 8.70 -4.57
N ASP A 249 -12.03 7.37 -4.41
CA ASP A 249 -13.23 6.68 -3.98
C ASP A 249 -13.64 7.09 -2.56
N THR A 250 -12.67 7.27 -1.65
CA THR A 250 -12.96 7.75 -0.30
C THR A 250 -13.50 9.18 -0.31
N ILE A 251 -12.93 10.08 -1.12
CA ILE A 251 -13.45 11.45 -1.26
C ILE A 251 -14.86 11.43 -1.85
N LEU A 252 -15.10 10.68 -2.92
CA LEU A 252 -16.43 10.56 -3.52
C LEU A 252 -17.47 9.99 -2.54
N LYS A 253 -17.06 9.03 -1.71
CA LYS A 253 -17.90 8.49 -0.63
C LYS A 253 -18.23 9.55 0.41
N LEU A 254 -17.26 10.37 0.84
CA LEU A 254 -17.49 11.47 1.78
C LEU A 254 -18.42 12.54 1.22
N LEU A 255 -18.39 12.76 -0.10
CA LEU A 255 -19.29 13.67 -0.80
C LEU A 255 -20.68 13.06 -1.09
N GLY A 256 -20.91 11.78 -0.75
CA GLY A 256 -22.19 11.10 -0.94
C GLY A 256 -22.44 10.57 -2.36
N TYR A 257 -21.43 10.52 -3.24
CA TYR A 257 -21.57 10.08 -4.63
C TYR A 257 -21.36 8.59 -4.86
N SER A 258 -20.85 7.84 -3.87
CA SER A 258 -20.49 6.42 -4.04
C SER A 258 -20.98 5.56 -2.89
N ASN A 259 -21.54 4.39 -3.23
CA ASN A 259 -21.91 3.36 -2.27
C ASN A 259 -20.71 2.44 -1.99
N PRO A 260 -20.58 1.88 -0.76
CA PRO A 260 -19.48 0.98 -0.44
C PRO A 260 -19.59 -0.30 -1.29
N THR A 261 -18.64 -0.50 -2.21
CA THR A 261 -18.49 -1.75 -2.97
C THR A 261 -17.21 -2.43 -2.52
N PHE A 262 -17.35 -3.48 -1.71
CA PHE A 262 -16.21 -4.29 -1.32
C PHE A 262 -15.88 -5.27 -2.44
N VAL A 263 -14.73 -5.07 -3.08
CA VAL A 263 -14.25 -5.99 -4.13
C VAL A 263 -13.60 -7.19 -3.48
N ILE A 264 -14.06 -8.41 -3.80
CA ILE A 264 -13.43 -9.64 -3.33
C ILE A 264 -12.22 -9.95 -4.22
N THR A 265 -11.04 -10.08 -3.62
CA THR A 265 -9.85 -10.57 -4.33
C THR A 265 -9.89 -12.08 -4.44
N ALA A 266 -9.91 -12.60 -5.65
CA ALA A 266 -9.75 -14.03 -5.89
C ALA A 266 -8.41 -14.53 -5.32
N LYS A 267 -8.43 -15.71 -4.71
CA LYS A 267 -7.25 -16.38 -4.14
C LYS A 267 -6.81 -17.61 -4.93
N VAL A 268 -7.56 -17.95 -5.98
CA VAL A 268 -7.25 -19.03 -6.90
C VAL A 268 -6.83 -18.40 -8.22
N ALA A 269 -5.69 -18.86 -8.74
CA ALA A 269 -5.16 -18.42 -10.01
C ALA A 269 -5.23 -19.56 -11.01
N ASP A 270 -5.42 -19.21 -12.29
CA ASP A 270 -5.26 -20.15 -13.39
C ASP A 270 -3.84 -20.76 -13.37
N GLU A 271 -3.70 -22.00 -13.83
CA GLU A 271 -2.40 -22.69 -13.93
C GLU A 271 -1.42 -21.88 -14.76
N ASP A 272 -1.88 -21.26 -15.85
CA ASP A 272 -1.04 -20.45 -16.73
C ASP A 272 -0.52 -19.18 -16.03
N VAL A 273 -1.36 -18.55 -15.20
CA VAL A 273 -0.97 -17.38 -14.39
C VAL A 273 0.01 -17.81 -13.30
N SER A 274 -0.22 -18.96 -12.67
CA SER A 274 0.64 -19.51 -11.62
C SER A 274 2.03 -19.84 -12.17
N ARG A 275 2.11 -20.47 -13.35
CA ARG A 275 3.39 -20.75 -14.03
C ARG A 275 4.18 -19.48 -14.33
N ARG A 276 3.52 -18.41 -14.80
CA ARG A 276 4.18 -17.12 -15.05
C ARG A 276 4.66 -16.47 -13.76
N TYR A 277 3.87 -16.56 -12.69
CA TYR A 277 4.28 -16.08 -11.37
C TYR A 277 5.54 -16.80 -10.85
N GLU A 278 5.62 -18.13 -10.98
CA GLU A 278 6.81 -18.91 -10.62
C GLU A 278 8.05 -18.53 -11.44
N GLN A 279 7.86 -18.02 -12.67
CA GLN A 279 8.91 -17.49 -13.53
C GLN A 279 9.24 -16.02 -13.25
N GLU A 280 8.68 -15.43 -12.19
CA GLU A 280 8.82 -14.01 -11.82
C GLU A 280 8.30 -13.03 -12.90
N LEU A 281 7.37 -13.46 -13.75
CA LEU A 281 6.75 -12.63 -14.78
C LEU A 281 5.49 -11.94 -14.24
N MET A 282 5.45 -10.61 -14.34
CA MET A 282 4.27 -9.83 -13.93
C MET A 282 3.08 -10.04 -14.89
N GLU A 283 1.90 -10.29 -14.34
CA GLU A 283 0.69 -10.53 -15.11
C GLU A 283 -0.11 -9.25 -15.39
N PHE A 284 -0.27 -8.88 -16.68
CA PHE A 284 -1.02 -7.68 -17.11
C PHE A 284 -2.29 -8.00 -17.93
N GLY A 285 -2.64 -9.28 -18.11
CA GLY A 285 -3.68 -9.76 -19.03
C GLY A 285 -5.09 -9.24 -18.80
N ASP A 286 -5.38 -8.72 -17.61
CA ASP A 286 -6.70 -8.21 -17.25
C ASP A 286 -6.92 -6.76 -17.71
N SER A 287 -8.13 -6.41 -18.13
CA SER A 287 -8.48 -5.02 -18.42
C SER A 287 -8.87 -4.28 -17.14
N SER A 288 -8.16 -3.20 -16.80
CA SER A 288 -8.44 -2.40 -15.59
C SER A 288 -8.12 -0.92 -15.79
N PRO A 289 -8.92 0.02 -15.24
CA PRO A 289 -8.58 1.44 -15.19
C PRO A 289 -7.22 1.71 -14.52
N MET A 290 -6.82 0.89 -13.55
CA MET A 290 -5.50 1.00 -12.92
C MET A 290 -4.37 0.77 -13.91
N PHE A 291 -4.53 -0.20 -14.82
CA PHE A 291 -3.53 -0.44 -15.87
C PHE A 291 -3.54 0.65 -16.93
N VAL A 292 -4.69 1.27 -17.23
CA VAL A 292 -4.72 2.46 -18.09
C VAL A 292 -3.90 3.59 -17.49
N VAL A 293 -4.07 3.90 -16.19
CA VAL A 293 -3.26 4.91 -15.51
C VAL A 293 -1.78 4.53 -15.51
N LEU A 294 -1.46 3.29 -15.14
CA LEU A 294 -0.08 2.81 -15.07
C LEU A 294 0.63 2.89 -16.42
N ALA A 295 0.01 2.37 -17.47
CA ALA A 295 0.57 2.39 -18.81
C ALA A 295 0.62 3.80 -19.39
N SER A 296 -0.36 4.67 -19.09
CA SER A 296 -0.33 6.08 -19.52
C SER A 296 0.87 6.82 -18.92
N LEU A 297 1.14 6.63 -17.62
CA LEU A 297 2.30 7.23 -16.95
C LEU A 297 3.62 6.68 -17.51
N ALA A 298 3.70 5.37 -17.73
CA ALA A 298 4.85 4.75 -18.37
C ALA A 298 5.09 5.35 -19.76
N MET A 299 4.06 5.44 -20.59
CA MET A 299 4.17 6.01 -21.94
C MET A 299 4.56 7.49 -21.93
N LEU A 300 4.01 8.30 -21.02
CA LEU A 300 4.40 9.70 -20.86
C LEU A 300 5.91 9.83 -20.53
N ASN A 301 6.40 9.01 -19.60
CA ASN A 301 7.81 9.00 -19.22
C ASN A 301 8.69 8.51 -20.38
N LEU A 302 8.22 7.55 -21.17
CA LEU A 302 8.92 7.08 -22.37
C LEU A 302 9.02 8.17 -23.44
N PHE A 303 7.91 8.86 -23.75
CA PHE A 303 7.90 9.99 -24.68
C PHE A 303 8.79 11.15 -24.20
N SER A 304 8.76 11.43 -22.90
CA SER A 304 9.66 12.41 -22.28
C SER A 304 11.13 12.00 -22.38
N GLY A 305 11.42 10.70 -22.24
CA GLY A 305 12.75 10.14 -22.46
C GLY A 305 13.23 10.30 -23.90
N PHE A 306 12.37 10.04 -24.89
CA PHE A 306 12.71 10.33 -26.29
C PHE A 306 12.92 11.82 -26.54
N GLY A 307 12.08 12.70 -25.95
CA GLY A 307 12.27 14.14 -25.99
C GLY A 307 13.61 14.56 -25.39
N ALA A 308 14.02 13.96 -24.28
CA ALA A 308 15.31 14.20 -23.63
C ALA A 308 16.49 13.78 -24.52
N ILE A 309 16.42 12.59 -25.14
CA ILE A 309 17.43 12.11 -26.08
C ILE A 309 17.53 13.06 -27.28
N ASN A 310 16.39 13.46 -27.85
CA ASN A 310 16.38 14.40 -28.97
C ASN A 310 17.05 15.72 -28.60
N LYS A 311 16.75 16.27 -27.41
CA LYS A 311 17.41 17.49 -26.90
C LYS A 311 18.91 17.30 -26.70
N LEU A 312 19.33 16.13 -26.22
CA LEU A 312 20.74 15.82 -26.01
C LEU A 312 21.50 15.54 -27.30
N VAL A 313 20.85 15.10 -28.38
CA VAL A 313 21.53 14.72 -29.63
C VAL A 313 21.48 15.84 -30.68
N PHE A 314 20.39 16.60 -30.74
CA PHE A 314 20.16 17.56 -31.83
C PHE A 314 20.34 19.03 -31.44
N ASN A 315 20.48 19.38 -30.16
CA ASN A 315 20.83 20.75 -29.77
C ASN A 315 22.34 20.98 -29.90
N ALA A 316 22.75 22.12 -30.45
CA ALA A 316 24.17 22.45 -30.65
C ALA A 316 24.97 22.58 -29.33
N ASP A 317 24.29 22.90 -28.22
CA ASP A 317 24.92 23.01 -26.89
C ASP A 317 24.45 21.89 -25.95
N HIS A 318 24.99 20.69 -26.17
CA HIS A 318 24.73 19.52 -25.31
C HIS A 318 25.11 19.77 -23.84
N SER A 319 26.13 20.61 -23.60
CA SER A 319 26.62 20.91 -22.26
C SER A 319 25.60 21.74 -21.47
N GLU A 320 24.97 22.71 -22.13
CA GLU A 320 23.91 23.52 -21.54
C GLU A 320 22.65 22.70 -21.26
N VAL A 321 22.25 21.79 -22.15
CA VAL A 321 21.10 20.90 -21.92
C VAL A 321 21.35 20.00 -20.71
N SER A 322 22.54 19.40 -20.62
CA SER A 322 22.93 18.56 -19.49
C SER A 322 22.96 19.35 -18.18
N ASP A 323 23.51 20.57 -18.19
CA ASP A 323 23.55 21.44 -17.03
C ASP A 323 22.15 21.85 -16.56
N ARG A 324 21.25 22.22 -17.48
CA ARG A 324 19.90 22.69 -17.15
C ARG A 324 18.94 21.56 -16.74
N PHE A 325 19.02 20.41 -17.40
CA PHE A 325 18.01 19.34 -17.28
C PHE A 325 18.55 18.05 -16.66
N GLY A 326 19.84 17.94 -16.33
CA GLY A 326 20.48 16.69 -15.95
C GLY A 326 19.73 15.88 -14.87
N LEU A 327 19.24 16.53 -13.82
CA LEU A 327 18.45 15.87 -12.78
C LEU A 327 17.06 15.40 -13.25
N GLN A 328 16.39 16.18 -14.12
CA GLN A 328 15.09 15.78 -14.71
C GLN A 328 15.28 14.62 -15.68
N ILE A 329 16.34 14.65 -16.49
CA ILE A 329 16.71 13.59 -17.42
C ILE A 329 17.01 12.29 -16.64
N LEU A 330 17.80 12.37 -15.57
CA LEU A 330 18.09 11.24 -14.69
C LEU A 330 16.81 10.65 -14.09
N LEU A 331 15.94 11.50 -13.51
CA LEU A 331 14.66 11.07 -12.95
C LEU A 331 13.78 10.38 -14.01
N CYS A 332 13.69 10.96 -15.21
CA CYS A 332 12.93 10.43 -16.33
C CYS A 332 13.42 9.03 -16.71
N PHE A 333 14.74 8.85 -16.88
CA PHE A 333 15.31 7.54 -17.21
C PHE A 333 15.13 6.51 -16.10
N LEU A 334 15.22 6.92 -14.83
CA LEU A 334 14.91 6.03 -13.70
C LEU A 334 13.44 5.58 -13.73
N LEU A 335 12.51 6.49 -14.01
CA LEU A 335 11.09 6.16 -14.16
C LEU A 335 10.83 5.24 -15.36
N VAL A 336 11.54 5.43 -16.47
CA VAL A 336 11.49 4.54 -17.63
C VAL A 336 12.00 3.14 -17.24
N ALA A 337 13.16 3.03 -16.59
CA ALA A 337 13.70 1.76 -16.13
C ALA A 337 12.74 1.03 -15.15
N LEU A 338 12.18 1.76 -14.18
CA LEU A 338 11.16 1.25 -13.26
C LEU A 338 9.86 0.85 -13.96
N ASN A 339 9.62 1.26 -15.20
CA ASN A 339 8.46 0.85 -16.00
C ASN A 339 8.77 -0.19 -17.09
N TRP A 340 9.99 -0.77 -17.11
CA TRP A 340 10.39 -1.86 -18.03
C TRP A 340 9.36 -3.01 -18.29
N PRO A 341 8.94 -3.85 -17.32
CA PRO A 341 7.79 -4.75 -17.45
C PRO A 341 6.49 -4.20 -18.06
N VAL A 342 6.18 -2.91 -17.89
CA VAL A 342 4.98 -2.32 -18.54
C VAL A 342 5.22 -2.22 -20.05
N TYR A 343 6.40 -1.77 -20.47
CA TYR A 343 6.76 -1.75 -21.90
C TYR A 343 6.86 -3.16 -22.49
N ASN A 344 7.39 -4.12 -21.73
CA ASN A 344 7.36 -5.54 -22.15
C ASN A 344 5.94 -6.02 -22.37
N ALA A 345 5.03 -5.74 -21.44
CA ALA A 345 3.62 -6.10 -21.58
C ALA A 345 2.94 -5.40 -22.76
N VAL A 346 3.28 -4.14 -23.04
CA VAL A 346 2.66 -3.32 -24.09
C VAL A 346 3.18 -3.66 -25.49
N PHE A 347 4.49 -3.87 -25.66
CA PHE A 347 5.12 -3.94 -26.99
C PHE A 347 5.65 -5.33 -27.37
N PHE A 348 6.10 -6.13 -26.41
CA PHE A 348 6.91 -7.31 -26.69
C PHE A 348 6.19 -8.63 -26.38
N ARG A 349 5.31 -8.65 -25.39
CA ARG A 349 4.58 -9.85 -24.98
C ARG A 349 3.43 -10.17 -25.92
N LYS A 350 3.36 -11.44 -26.33
CA LYS A 350 2.29 -12.01 -27.19
C LYS A 350 1.45 -13.07 -26.47
N ASP A 351 1.82 -13.39 -25.23
CA ASP A 351 1.10 -14.32 -24.38
C ASP A 351 -0.03 -13.61 -23.63
N ASN A 352 -0.90 -14.38 -22.97
CA ASN A 352 -2.08 -13.87 -22.27
C ASN A 352 -1.76 -12.94 -21.08
N GLY A 353 -0.51 -12.90 -20.61
CA GLY A 353 -0.09 -11.94 -19.58
C GLY A 353 0.40 -10.59 -20.11
N GLY A 354 0.39 -10.37 -21.43
CA GLY A 354 0.61 -9.07 -22.06
C GLY A 354 -0.52 -8.07 -21.78
N MET A 355 -0.28 -6.80 -22.06
CA MET A 355 -1.26 -5.74 -21.84
C MET A 355 -2.38 -5.83 -22.90
N PRO A 356 -3.67 -5.83 -22.51
CA PRO A 356 -4.77 -5.86 -23.46
C PRO A 356 -4.73 -4.69 -24.46
N ALA A 357 -5.01 -4.98 -25.74
CA ALA A 357 -4.98 -3.98 -26.80
C ALA A 357 -5.83 -2.71 -26.51
N PRO A 358 -7.03 -2.80 -25.92
CA PRO A 358 -7.80 -1.61 -25.56
C PRO A 358 -7.11 -0.74 -24.50
N VAL A 359 -6.42 -1.35 -23.54
CA VAL A 359 -5.66 -0.64 -22.50
C VAL A 359 -4.45 0.05 -23.13
N THR A 360 -3.72 -0.68 -23.98
CA THR A 360 -2.57 -0.15 -24.73
C THR A 360 -2.97 1.06 -25.57
N TYR A 361 -4.01 0.95 -26.39
CA TYR A 361 -4.47 2.03 -27.26
C TYR A 361 -4.87 3.29 -26.48
N LYS A 362 -5.69 3.12 -25.41
CA LYS A 362 -6.09 4.25 -24.54
C LYS A 362 -4.89 4.92 -23.90
N SER A 363 -3.93 4.13 -23.42
CA SER A 363 -2.77 4.63 -22.68
C SER A 363 -1.81 5.41 -23.58
N ILE A 364 -1.50 4.88 -24.76
CA ILE A 364 -0.66 5.55 -25.76
C ILE A 364 -1.34 6.84 -26.22
N THR A 365 -2.63 6.79 -26.55
CA THR A 365 -3.39 7.96 -27.00
C THR A 365 -3.40 9.06 -25.94
N PHE A 366 -3.69 8.71 -24.68
CA PHE A 366 -3.69 9.67 -23.58
C PHE A 366 -2.32 10.29 -23.35
N ALA A 367 -1.27 9.47 -23.26
CA ALA A 367 0.10 9.95 -23.07
C ALA A 367 0.57 10.84 -24.23
N PHE A 368 0.16 10.52 -25.47
CA PHE A 368 0.48 11.32 -26.65
C PHE A 368 -0.20 12.69 -26.57
N LEU A 369 -1.51 12.72 -26.29
CA LEU A 369 -2.27 13.96 -26.12
C LEU A 369 -1.63 14.84 -25.03
N VAL A 370 -1.32 14.28 -23.86
CA VAL A 370 -0.66 15.03 -22.78
C VAL A 370 0.70 15.58 -23.23
N SER A 371 1.49 14.80 -23.97
CA SER A 371 2.80 15.24 -24.46
C SER A 371 2.71 16.40 -25.47
N THR A 372 1.63 16.47 -26.25
CA THR A 372 1.42 17.48 -27.28
C THR A 372 0.64 18.71 -26.82
N VAL A 373 0.01 18.70 -25.63
CA VAL A 373 -0.67 19.89 -25.07
C VAL A 373 0.29 21.06 -24.99
N ASP A 374 0.03 22.14 -25.72
CA ASP A 374 0.81 23.37 -25.60
C ASP A 374 0.48 24.12 -24.31
N ILE A 375 1.51 24.62 -23.64
CA ILE A 375 1.33 25.59 -22.55
C ILE A 375 1.32 26.95 -23.22
N SER A 376 0.13 27.48 -23.51
CA SER A 376 0.01 28.91 -23.83
C SER A 376 0.47 29.68 -22.60
N THR A 377 1.60 30.36 -22.71
CA THR A 377 2.13 31.28 -21.68
C THR A 377 1.79 32.70 -22.02
#